data_AF-A0A969BW96-F1
#
_entry.id   AF-A0A969BW96-F1
#
_cell.length_a   1.000
_cell.length_b   1.000
_cell.length_c   1.000
_cell.angle_alpha   90.00
_cell.angle_beta   90.00
_cell.angle_gamma   90.00
#
_symmetry.space_group_name_H-M   'P 1'
#
loop_
_entity.id
_entity.type
_entity.pdbx_description
1 polymer ?
#
loop_
_entity_poly.entity_id
_entity_poly.type
_entity_poly.pdbx_seq_one_letter_code
_entity_poly.pdbx_strand_id
1 'polypeptide(L)' 'MSHYITSLCLRDGACVDVCPVECIVKGMPEDEWPWFFIDPNTCIDCGACVPECPYEAIFPDGEVPAAYTM' A
#
# COMPACT_ATOMS: atom_id res chain seq x y z
N MET A 1 -8.49 3.93 10.29
CA MET A 1 -7.36 2.99 10.40
C MET A 1 -6.54 3.13 9.11
N SER A 2 -5.29 2.70 9.06
CA SER A 2 -4.49 2.87 7.83
C SER A 2 -4.59 1.62 6.94
N HIS A 3 -4.11 1.72 5.71
CA HIS A 3 -3.93 0.54 4.85
C HIS A 3 -2.44 0.20 4.77
N TYR A 4 -2.12 -1.08 4.61
CA TYR A 4 -0.76 -1.62 4.52
C TYR A 4 -0.55 -2.27 3.17
N ILE A 5 0.60 -1.98 2.58
CA ILE A 5 1.06 -2.63 1.35
C ILE A 5 2.00 -3.77 1.75
N THR A 6 1.72 -4.98 1.27
CA THR A 6 2.53 -6.17 1.54
C THR A 6 3.57 -6.40 0.45
N SER A 7 4.41 -7.42 0.63
CA SER A 7 5.41 -7.84 -0.35
C SER A 7 4.84 -8.38 -1.67
N LEU A 8 3.50 -8.45 -1.81
CA LEU A 8 2.82 -8.76 -3.07
C LEU A 8 2.88 -7.60 -4.08
N CYS A 9 3.21 -6.40 -3.65
CA CYS A 9 3.24 -5.23 -4.51
C CYS A 9 4.40 -5.31 -5.52
N LEU A 10 4.05 -5.32 -6.81
CA LEU A 10 5.01 -5.31 -7.94
C LEU A 10 5.19 -3.91 -8.55
N ARG A 11 4.95 -2.85 -7.76
CA ARG A 11 5.16 -1.46 -8.18
C ARG A 11 4.36 -1.01 -9.42
N ASP A 12 3.13 -1.53 -9.57
CA ASP A 12 2.21 -1.18 -10.67
C ASP A 12 1.89 0.33 -10.76
N GLY A 13 1.60 0.96 -9.62
CA GLY A 13 1.40 2.40 -9.51
C GLY A 13 -0.04 2.88 -9.57
N ALA A 14 -1.01 2.07 -10.00
CA ALA A 14 -2.43 2.46 -10.07
C ALA A 14 -2.99 2.99 -8.74
N CYS A 15 -2.56 2.41 -7.61
CA CYS A 15 -2.97 2.86 -6.27
C CYS A 15 -2.55 4.30 -5.94
N VAL A 16 -1.45 4.80 -6.53
CA VAL A 16 -0.94 6.16 -6.30
C VAL A 16 -1.86 7.18 -6.98
N ASP A 17 -2.28 6.91 -8.21
CA ASP A 17 -3.08 7.83 -9.03
C ASP A 17 -4.48 8.07 -8.46
N VAL A 18 -5.02 7.10 -7.71
CA VAL A 18 -6.34 7.20 -7.08
C VAL A 18 -6.29 7.73 -5.63
N CYS A 19 -5.10 7.86 -5.04
CA CYS A 19 -4.99 8.27 -3.65
C CYS A 19 -5.29 9.77 -3.51
N PRO A 20 -6.38 10.17 -2.83
CA PRO A 20 -6.80 11.58 -2.77
C PRO A 20 -5.87 12.47 -1.92
N VAL A 21 -5.00 11.86 -1.11
CA VAL A 21 -4.08 12.51 -0.18
C VAL A 21 -2.62 12.16 -0.48
N GLU A 22 -2.37 11.47 -1.60
CA GLU A 22 -1.04 11.09 -2.07
C GLU A 22 -0.15 10.44 -0.98
N CYS A 23 -0.75 9.64 -0.09
CA CYS A 23 -0.02 9.03 1.03
C CYS A 23 0.82 7.81 0.64
N ILE A 24 0.86 7.44 -0.64
CA ILE A 24 1.57 6.26 -1.15
C ILE A 24 2.94 6.66 -1.67
N VAL A 25 3.99 6.20 -1.00
CA VAL A 25 5.38 6.52 -1.31
C VAL A 25 6.14 5.29 -1.80
N LYS A 26 7.14 5.48 -2.67
CA LYS A 26 8.02 4.39 -3.10
C LYS A 26 8.92 3.98 -1.94
N GLY A 27 9.12 2.68 -1.76
CA GLY A 27 10.16 2.17 -0.88
C GLY A 27 11.54 2.67 -1.30
N MET A 28 12.29 3.21 -0.34
CA MET A 28 13.66 3.69 -0.54
C MET A 28 14.60 2.98 0.45
N PRO A 29 15.79 2.52 0.02
CA PRO A 29 16.28 2.53 -1.37
C PRO A 29 15.52 1.58 -2.30
N GLU A 30 15.41 1.95 -3.58
CA GLU A 30 14.58 1.24 -4.58
C GLU A 30 15.04 -0.21 -4.82
N ASP A 31 16.34 -0.46 -4.65
CA ASP A 31 16.98 -1.77 -4.82
C ASP A 31 16.63 -2.77 -3.71
N GLU A 32 16.31 -2.29 -2.50
CA GLU A 32 16.00 -3.13 -1.35
C GLU A 32 14.49 -3.29 -1.13
N TRP A 33 13.71 -2.28 -1.50
CA TRP A 33 12.28 -2.22 -1.21
C TRP A 33 11.48 -2.04 -2.50
N PRO A 34 11.25 -3.13 -3.29
CA PRO A 34 10.57 -3.14 -4.59
C PRO A 34 9.09 -2.75 -4.55
N TRP A 35 8.53 -2.42 -3.38
CA TRP A 35 7.11 -2.10 -3.19
C TRP A 35 6.87 -0.64 -2.77
N PHE A 36 5.61 -0.23 -2.88
CA PHE A 36 5.12 1.02 -2.31
C PHE A 36 4.82 0.87 -0.82
N PHE A 37 4.77 1.98 -0.10
CA PHE A 37 4.37 2.10 1.30
C PHE A 37 3.27 3.13 1.44
N ILE A 38 2.38 2.92 2.39
CA ILE A 38 1.34 3.89 2.76
C ILE A 38 1.78 4.56 4.06
N ASP A 39 1.83 5.89 4.07
CA ASP A 39 2.03 6.65 5.31
C ASP A 39 0.74 6.61 6.15
N PRO A 40 0.75 5.95 7.32
CA PRO A 40 -0.43 5.82 8.16
C PRO A 40 -0.88 7.15 8.78
N ASN A 41 0.00 8.16 8.86
CA ASN A 41 -0.34 9.47 9.40
C ASN A 41 -1.14 10.32 8.41
N THR A 42 -0.94 10.08 7.12
CA THR A 42 -1.58 10.82 6.03
C THR A 42 -2.78 10.06 5.46
N CYS A 43 -2.80 8.73 5.59
CA CYS A 43 -3.91 7.90 5.12
C CYS A 43 -5.24 8.24 5.83
N ILE A 44 -6.28 8.55 5.04
CA ILE A 44 -7.62 8.88 5.53
C ILE A 44 -8.61 7.70 5.48
N ASP A 45 -8.13 6.47 5.26
CA ASP A 45 -8.96 5.26 5.24
C ASP A 45 -10.07 5.26 4.17
N CYS A 46 -9.83 5.90 3.02
CA CYS A 46 -10.82 6.01 1.95
C CYS A 46 -11.06 4.70 1.17
N GLY A 47 -10.12 3.75 1.23
CA GLY A 47 -10.22 2.44 0.56
C GLY A 47 -10.11 2.45 -0.96
N ALA A 48 -9.92 3.62 -1.60
CA ALA A 48 -9.87 3.75 -3.06
C ALA A 48 -8.72 2.97 -3.71
N CYS A 49 -7.61 2.76 -3.00
CA CYS A 49 -6.43 2.06 -3.52
C CYS A 49 -6.60 0.54 -3.59
N VAL A 50 -7.47 -0.05 -2.76
CA VAL A 50 -7.65 -1.51 -2.64
C VAL A 50 -8.13 -2.15 -3.95
N PRO A 51 -9.26 -1.73 -4.56
CA PRO A 51 -9.75 -2.34 -5.80
C PRO A 51 -8.86 -2.06 -7.01
N GLU A 52 -8.02 -1.03 -6.96
CA GLU A 52 -7.13 -0.64 -8.05
C GLU A 52 -5.84 -1.43 -8.08
N CYS A 53 -5.49 -2.15 -7.00
CA CYS A 53 -4.30 -2.98 -6.99
C CYS A 53 -4.57 -4.32 -7.68
N PRO A 54 -4.01 -4.59 -8.88
CA PRO A 54 -4.28 -5.84 -9.59
C PRO A 54 -3.70 -7.08 -8.91
N TYR A 55 -2.78 -6.88 -7.96
CA TYR A 55 -2.12 -7.93 -7.18
C TYR A 55 -2.70 -8.09 -5.78
N GLU A 56 -3.78 -7.35 -5.46
CA GLU A 56 -4.45 -7.39 -4.15
C GLU A 56 -3.47 -7.23 -2.98
N ALA A 57 -2.46 -6.36 -3.16
CA ALA A 57 -1.35 -6.20 -2.22
C ALA A 57 -1.66 -5.25 -1.06
N ILE A 58 -2.86 -4.67 -1.00
CA ILE A 58 -3.24 -3.62 -0.06
C ILE A 58 -4.32 -4.13 0.89
N PHE A 59 -4.05 -4.08 2.19
CA PHE A 59 -4.96 -4.59 3.24
C PHE A 59 -5.21 -3.51 4.30
N PRO A 60 -6.42 -3.41 4.87
CA PRO A 60 -6.64 -2.52 6.02
C PRO A 60 -5.89 -3.02 7.27
N ASP A 61 -5.54 -2.09 8.15
CA ASP A 61 -4.91 -2.35 9.45
C ASP A 61 -5.75 -3.35 10.26
N GLY A 62 -5.24 -4.57 10.44
CA GLY A 62 -5.93 -5.66 11.13
C GLY A 62 -6.44 -6.79 10.23
N GLU A 63 -6.45 -6.62 8.91
CA GLU A 63 -6.76 -7.70 7.95
C GLU A 63 -5.52 -8.16 7.16
N VAL A 64 -4.35 -7.62 7.49
CA VAL A 64 -3.07 -8.07 6.92
C VAL A 64 -2.86 -9.55 7.27
N PRO A 65 -2.72 -10.45 6.27
CA PRO A 65 -2.50 -11.86 6.56
C PRO A 65 -1.23 -12.07 7.38
N ALA A 66 -1.26 -13.01 8.34
CA ALA A 66 -0.12 -13.34 9.22
C ALA A 66 1.19 -13.68 8.46
N ALA A 67 1.09 -14.11 7.20
CA ALA A 67 2.25 -14.35 6.34
C ALA A 67 3.01 -13.07 5.95
N TYR A 68 2.37 -11.90 6.07
CA TYR A 68 2.91 -10.59 5.73
C TYR A 68 3.00 -9.65 6.94
N THR A 69 2.48 -10.08 8.10
CA THR A 69 2.71 -9.42 9.38
C THR A 69 4.08 -9.87 9.90
N MET A 70 5.07 -8.97 9.89
CA MET A 70 6.40 -9.25 10.46
C MET A 70 6.39 -9.10 11.98
#